data_AF-A0AAD3RW73-F1
#
_entry.id   AF-A0AAD3RW73-F1
#
_cell.length_a   1.000
_cell.length_b   1.000
_cell.length_c   1.000
_cell.angle_alpha   90.00
_cell.angle_beta   90.00
_cell.angle_gamma   90.00
#
_symmetry.space_group_name_H-M   'P 1'
#
loop_
_entity.id
_entity.type
_entity.pdbx_description
1 polymer ?
#
loop_
_entity_poly.entity_id
_entity_poly.type
_entity_poly.pdbx_seq_one_letter_code
_entity_poly.pdbx_strand_id
1 'polypeptide(L)'
;MEGSVTLSLVFAFFVFSAYWPSVLSAPSLLGVHPLDEKYFDSEKVKCKDGSSFFSRDRLNDNFCDCVDGTDEPGTSACPRGRFYCRNMGGRPKFLFSSNVNDNICDCCDGSDEYDGSFSCPNTCVMGGNIEYKAEIRHSTVNYVNAIDSRESKVGNKLEELIQNLEGLKALWIIQLVVFVFVLAVWLFRLHATKSNSDIEAMSTSDAEHQQARKWLEVDFWELSHN
;
A
#
# COMPACT_ATOMS: atom_id res chain seq x y z
N MET A 1 -32.65 2.75 -33.14
CA MET A 1 -32.61 2.40 -31.70
C MET A 1 -31.29 2.81 -31.03
N GLU A 2 -30.56 3.80 -31.56
CA GLU A 2 -29.22 4.15 -31.05
C GLU A 2 -29.19 5.41 -30.17
N GLY A 3 -30.20 6.28 -30.25
CA GLY A 3 -30.27 7.53 -29.47
C GLY A 3 -30.74 7.40 -28.01
N SER A 4 -31.27 6.24 -27.61
CA SER A 4 -31.76 6.01 -26.24
C SER A 4 -30.64 5.58 -25.28
N VAL A 5 -29.63 4.86 -25.80
CA VAL A 5 -28.52 4.34 -25.00
C VAL A 5 -27.53 5.44 -24.63
N THR A 6 -27.32 6.43 -25.51
CA THR A 6 -26.42 7.55 -25.27
C THR A 6 -26.96 8.52 -24.21
N LEU A 7 -28.27 8.74 -24.14
CA LEU A 7 -28.90 9.61 -23.14
C LEU A 7 -28.82 9.04 -21.72
N SER A 8 -28.98 7.72 -21.57
CA SER A 8 -28.85 7.04 -20.27
C SER A 8 -27.41 7.03 -19.73
N LEU A 9 -26.40 6.94 -20.60
CA LEU A 9 -24.99 6.96 -20.17
C LEU A 9 -24.55 8.34 -19.68
N VAL A 10 -25.05 9.42 -20.30
CA VAL A 10 -24.75 10.80 -19.86
C VAL A 10 -25.41 11.12 -18.52
N PHE A 11 -26.62 10.60 -18.27
CA PHE A 11 -27.30 10.74 -16.98
C PHE A 11 -26.56 10.01 -15.85
N ALA A 12 -25.98 8.83 -16.13
CA ALA A 12 -25.20 8.09 -15.14
C ALA A 12 -23.89 8.81 -14.75
N PHE A 13 -23.23 9.50 -15.68
CA PHE A 13 -22.03 10.32 -15.40
C PHE A 13 -22.34 11.58 -14.58
N PHE A 14 -23.46 12.26 -14.84
CA PHE A 14 -23.88 13.43 -14.06
C PHE A 14 -24.21 13.07 -12.60
N VAL A 15 -24.85 11.92 -12.37
CA VAL A 15 -25.17 11.44 -11.01
C VAL A 15 -23.92 11.00 -10.26
N PHE A 16 -22.90 10.45 -10.94
CA PHE A 16 -21.61 10.09 -10.30
C PHE A 16 -20.80 11.32 -9.87
N SER A 17 -20.84 12.41 -10.63
CA SER A 17 -20.14 13.67 -10.26
C SER A 17 -20.75 14.37 -9.04
N ALA A 18 -22.05 14.19 -8.79
CA ALA A 18 -22.76 14.73 -7.63
C ALA A 18 -22.52 13.91 -6.35
N TYR A 19 -21.92 12.72 -6.48
CA TYR A 19 -21.47 11.86 -5.38
C TYR A 19 -19.94 11.89 -5.22
N TRP A 20 -19.31 13.05 -5.42
CA TRP A 20 -18.07 13.29 -4.69
C TRP A 20 -18.46 13.78 -3.30
N PRO A 21 -18.31 12.97 -2.23
CA PRO A 21 -18.33 13.54 -0.91
C PRO A 21 -17.22 14.58 -0.89
N SER A 22 -17.59 15.84 -0.75
CA SER A 22 -16.66 16.89 -0.34
C SER A 22 -16.03 16.36 0.93
N VAL A 23 -14.78 15.92 0.85
CA VAL A 23 -13.98 15.60 2.04
C VAL A 23 -13.73 16.94 2.71
N LEU A 24 -14.70 17.38 3.52
CA LEU A 24 -14.53 18.50 4.42
C LEU A 24 -13.55 18.01 5.47
N SER A 25 -12.27 18.29 5.24
CA SER A 25 -11.23 18.04 6.23
C SER A 25 -11.66 18.74 7.50
N ALA A 26 -11.82 17.98 8.59
CA ALA A 26 -12.22 18.53 9.87
C ALA A 26 -11.26 19.68 10.23
N PRO A 27 -11.75 20.78 10.82
CA PRO A 27 -10.87 21.85 11.26
C PRO A 27 -9.82 21.27 12.20
N SER A 28 -8.55 21.49 11.87
CA SER A 28 -7.46 21.09 12.76
C SER A 28 -7.55 21.85 14.06
N LEU A 29 -7.45 21.14 15.18
CA LEU A 29 -7.42 21.75 16.49
C LEU A 29 -6.18 22.66 16.61
N LEU A 30 -6.41 23.91 17.00
CA LEU A 30 -5.37 24.92 17.14
C LEU A 30 -4.34 24.50 18.20
N GLY A 31 -3.05 24.61 17.85
CA GLY A 31 -1.93 24.26 18.72
C GLY A 31 -1.76 22.76 18.99
N VAL A 32 -2.59 21.90 18.41
CA VAL A 32 -2.52 20.43 18.61
C VAL A 32 -1.68 19.77 17.52
N HIS A 33 -0.81 18.85 17.93
CA HIS A 33 -0.06 18.01 17.01
C HIS A 33 -1.02 17.06 16.25
N PRO A 34 -0.90 16.86 14.92
CA PRO A 34 -1.84 16.03 14.15
C PRO A 34 -2.06 14.60 14.67
N LEU A 35 -1.03 13.98 15.25
CA LEU A 35 -1.15 12.65 15.87
C LEU A 35 -1.94 12.66 17.18
N ASP A 36 -2.05 13.81 17.84
CA ASP A 36 -2.74 13.99 19.10
C ASP A 36 -4.19 14.45 18.89
N GLU A 37 -4.62 14.81 17.67
CA GLU A 37 -6.00 15.28 17.42
C GLU A 37 -7.05 14.26 17.91
N LYS A 38 -6.79 12.96 17.68
CA LYS A 38 -7.68 11.87 18.14
C LYS A 38 -7.77 11.76 19.67
N TYR A 39 -6.74 12.18 20.40
CA TYR A 39 -6.73 12.16 21.86
C TYR A 39 -7.81 13.08 22.44
N PHE A 40 -8.05 14.22 21.77
CA PHE A 40 -8.99 15.24 22.21
C PHE A 40 -10.44 15.00 21.73
N ASP A 41 -10.69 13.97 20.93
CA ASP A 41 -12.02 13.70 20.32
C ASP A 41 -13.09 13.25 21.34
N SER A 42 -12.66 12.82 22.54
CA SER A 42 -13.56 12.36 23.60
C SER A 42 -14.27 13.52 24.30
N GLU A 43 -15.51 13.30 24.77
CA GLU A 43 -16.29 14.30 25.55
C GLU A 43 -15.61 14.65 26.88
N LYS A 44 -14.93 13.67 27.50
CA LYS A 44 -14.08 13.86 28.67
C LYS A 44 -12.66 13.42 28.33
N VAL A 45 -11.73 14.34 28.42
CA VAL A 45 -10.32 14.14 28.12
C VAL A 45 -9.57 14.08 29.44
N LYS A 46 -8.63 13.13 29.55
CA LYS A 46 -7.76 13.03 30.72
C LYS A 46 -6.60 14.02 30.55
N CYS A 47 -6.06 14.61 31.61
CA CYS A 47 -4.75 15.26 31.53
C CYS A 47 -3.66 14.20 31.27
N LYS A 48 -2.61 14.51 30.50
CA LYS A 48 -1.57 13.51 30.14
C LYS A 48 -0.73 13.10 31.36
N ASP A 49 -0.57 13.98 32.34
CA ASP A 49 0.02 13.70 33.66
C ASP A 49 -0.84 12.76 34.53
N GLY A 50 -2.11 12.60 34.17
CA GLY A 50 -3.11 11.79 34.84
C GLY A 50 -3.69 12.38 36.12
N SER A 51 -3.52 13.68 36.38
CA SER A 51 -4.02 14.35 37.59
C SER A 51 -5.55 14.41 37.63
N SER A 52 -6.17 14.83 36.53
CA SER A 52 -7.58 15.20 36.43
C SER A 52 -8.16 14.88 35.05
N PHE A 53 -9.46 15.09 34.90
CA PHE A 53 -10.18 15.05 33.63
C PHE A 53 -10.86 16.40 33.41
N PHE A 54 -10.92 16.84 32.17
CA PHE A 54 -11.65 18.03 31.74
C PHE A 54 -12.64 17.64 30.65
N SER A 55 -13.70 18.44 30.49
CA SER A 55 -14.67 18.26 29.43
C SER A 55 -14.21 18.98 28.16
N ARG A 56 -14.68 18.53 26.99
CA ARG A 56 -14.19 19.03 25.69
C ARG A 56 -14.45 20.54 25.45
N ASP A 57 -15.43 21.12 26.14
CA ASP A 57 -15.71 22.56 26.18
C ASP A 57 -14.64 23.40 26.89
N ARG A 58 -13.80 22.76 27.71
CA ARG A 58 -12.66 23.40 28.38
C ARG A 58 -11.34 23.28 27.62
N LEU A 59 -11.37 22.68 26.43
CA LEU A 59 -10.20 22.63 25.57
C LEU A 59 -10.01 24.01 24.93
N ASN A 60 -8.86 24.64 25.17
CA ASN A 60 -8.55 25.99 24.69
C ASN A 60 -9.57 27.04 25.16
N ASP A 61 -9.99 27.02 26.43
CA ASP A 61 -10.93 27.98 27.01
C ASP A 61 -10.25 29.15 27.72
N ASN A 62 -8.92 29.25 27.58
CA ASN A 62 -8.04 30.22 28.23
C ASN A 62 -7.98 30.05 29.76
N PHE A 63 -8.25 28.85 30.29
CA PHE A 63 -8.14 28.55 31.72
C PHE A 63 -7.35 27.26 31.95
N CYS A 64 -6.35 27.32 32.83
CA CYS A 64 -5.47 26.18 33.07
C CYS A 64 -6.03 25.20 34.13
N ASP A 65 -6.65 24.11 33.67
CA ASP A 65 -7.17 23.00 34.46
C ASP A 65 -6.16 21.85 34.67
N CYS A 66 -5.26 21.61 33.71
CA CYS A 66 -4.24 20.56 33.83
C CYS A 66 -2.88 21.13 34.25
N VAL A 67 -2.17 20.46 35.17
CA VAL A 67 -0.85 20.90 35.66
C VAL A 67 0.23 20.82 34.57
N ASP A 68 0.04 19.93 33.60
CA ASP A 68 0.89 19.76 32.42
C ASP A 68 0.49 20.65 31.23
N GLY A 69 -0.67 21.32 31.30
CA GLY A 69 -1.23 22.15 30.23
C GLY A 69 -1.81 21.38 29.04
N THR A 70 -2.24 20.14 29.23
CA THR A 70 -2.88 19.33 28.17
C THR A 70 -4.14 19.96 27.61
N ASP A 71 -4.89 20.70 28.43
CA ASP A 71 -6.15 21.37 28.14
C ASP A 71 -5.99 22.67 27.34
N GLU A 72 -4.80 23.26 27.34
CA GLU A 72 -4.52 24.55 26.69
C GLU A 72 -3.40 24.46 25.62
N PRO A 73 -3.50 23.54 24.62
CA PRO A 73 -2.51 23.43 23.56
C PRO A 73 -2.51 24.63 22.60
N GLY A 74 -3.63 25.33 22.49
CA GLY A 74 -3.86 26.42 21.56
C GLY A 74 -3.79 27.81 22.17
N THR A 75 -3.60 27.95 23.49
CA THR A 75 -3.58 29.25 24.18
C THR A 75 -2.36 29.40 25.10
N SER A 76 -2.23 30.59 25.68
CA SER A 76 -1.17 30.94 26.64
C SER A 76 -1.51 30.70 28.12
N ALA A 77 -2.67 30.10 28.42
CA ALA A 77 -3.18 30.00 29.80
C ALA A 77 -2.34 29.09 30.72
N CYS A 78 -1.71 28.05 30.19
CA CYS A 78 -0.93 27.11 30.99
C CYS A 78 0.59 27.33 30.88
N PRO A 79 1.33 27.47 32.00
CA PRO A 79 2.77 27.76 31.98
C PRO A 79 3.63 26.59 31.46
N ARG A 80 3.12 25.36 31.52
CA ARG A 80 3.78 24.16 30.98
C ARG A 80 3.25 23.72 29.61
N GLY A 81 2.23 24.43 29.11
CA GLY A 81 1.62 24.13 27.83
C GLY A 81 2.61 24.32 26.68
N ARG A 82 2.32 23.63 25.58
CA ARG A 82 3.11 23.69 24.35
C ARG A 82 2.20 23.85 23.16
N PHE A 83 2.47 24.87 22.36
CA PHE A 83 1.75 25.15 21.13
C PHE A 83 2.46 24.50 19.94
N TYR A 84 1.72 23.80 19.10
CA TYR A 84 2.27 23.21 17.88
C TYR A 84 2.06 24.10 16.65
N CYS A 85 3.15 24.68 16.13
CA CYS A 85 3.17 25.32 14.82
C CYS A 85 3.15 24.24 13.73
N ARG A 86 2.08 24.20 12.95
CA ARG A 86 1.97 23.28 11.81
C ARG A 86 2.96 23.65 10.70
N ASN A 87 3.16 24.95 10.46
CA ASN A 87 4.06 25.51 9.46
C ASN A 87 3.88 24.81 8.11
N MET A 88 2.68 24.89 7.51
CA MET A 88 2.40 24.23 6.24
C MET A 88 3.41 24.64 5.15
N GLY A 89 4.12 23.67 4.59
CA GLY A 89 5.23 23.90 3.67
C GLY A 89 6.58 24.18 4.34
N GLY A 90 6.60 24.65 5.58
CA GLY A 90 7.79 24.85 6.40
C GLY A 90 8.15 23.63 7.26
N ARG A 91 8.91 23.88 8.33
CA ARG A 91 9.32 22.88 9.31
C ARG A 91 8.47 23.05 10.58
N PRO A 92 7.69 22.03 11.00
CA PRO A 92 6.84 22.13 12.18
C PRO A 92 7.67 22.24 13.45
N LYS A 93 7.19 23.01 14.44
CA LYS A 93 7.89 23.18 15.71
C LYS A 93 6.92 23.36 16.86
N PHE A 94 7.41 23.13 18.07
CA PHE A 94 6.70 23.45 19.30
C PHE A 94 7.21 24.75 19.88
N LEU A 95 6.30 25.54 20.42
CA LEU A 95 6.55 26.75 21.20
C LEU A 95 6.08 26.56 22.63
N PHE A 96 6.58 27.40 23.53
CA PHE A 96 5.99 27.52 24.86
C PHE A 96 4.67 28.27 24.75
N SER A 97 3.69 27.93 25.57
CA SER A 97 2.41 28.64 25.62
C SER A 97 2.55 30.14 25.89
N SER A 98 3.63 30.59 26.54
CA SER A 98 3.92 32.02 26.73
C SER A 98 4.09 32.83 25.45
N ASN A 99 4.36 32.16 24.32
CA ASN A 99 4.61 32.75 23.01
C ASN A 99 3.36 32.72 22.11
N VAL A 100 2.18 32.52 22.70
CA VAL A 100 0.90 32.49 21.99
C VAL A 100 0.16 33.77 22.29
N ASN A 101 -0.15 34.55 21.25
CA ASN A 101 -0.73 35.90 21.33
C ASN A 101 0.11 36.84 22.22
N ASP A 102 1.44 36.83 22.06
CA ASP A 102 2.38 37.73 22.75
C ASP A 102 2.83 38.93 21.87
N ASN A 103 2.25 39.05 20.67
CA ASN A 103 2.59 40.02 19.62
C ASN A 103 3.97 39.80 18.99
N ILE A 104 4.53 38.60 19.04
CA ILE A 104 5.78 38.22 18.38
C ILE A 104 5.50 37.03 17.45
N CYS A 105 5.88 37.16 16.17
CA CYS A 105 5.73 36.07 15.21
C CYS A 105 6.81 35.00 15.42
N ASP A 106 6.50 33.96 16.17
CA ASP A 106 7.33 32.79 16.35
C ASP A 106 7.05 31.71 15.29
N CYS A 107 5.79 31.37 14.99
CA CYS A 107 5.50 30.42 13.92
C CYS A 107 5.72 31.07 12.54
N CYS A 108 6.27 30.33 11.57
CA CYS A 108 6.44 30.90 10.24
C CYS A 108 5.11 31.07 9.52
N ASP A 109 4.09 30.29 9.87
CA ASP A 109 2.75 30.42 9.33
C ASP A 109 1.91 31.48 10.07
N GLY A 110 2.44 32.07 11.14
CA GLY A 110 1.76 33.08 11.97
C GLY A 110 0.60 32.52 12.79
N SER A 111 0.53 31.19 12.97
CA SER A 111 -0.60 30.55 13.67
C SER A 111 -0.64 30.77 15.18
N ASP A 112 0.45 31.28 15.75
CA ASP A 112 0.62 31.67 17.14
C ASP A 112 -0.06 33.00 17.51
N GLU A 113 -0.26 33.90 16.55
CA GLU A 113 -0.89 35.21 16.73
C GLU A 113 -2.23 35.26 15.99
N TYR A 114 -3.28 34.72 16.63
CA TYR A 114 -4.57 34.46 15.98
C TYR A 114 -5.73 35.29 16.56
N ASP A 115 -5.52 36.04 17.65
CA ASP A 115 -6.55 36.83 18.33
C ASP A 115 -7.00 38.09 17.56
N GLY A 116 -6.28 38.45 16.49
CA GLY A 116 -6.53 39.62 15.66
C GLY A 116 -6.00 40.94 16.21
N SER A 117 -5.35 40.94 17.39
CA SER A 117 -4.63 42.09 17.95
C SER A 117 -3.39 42.42 17.11
N PHE A 118 -2.70 41.37 16.64
CA PHE A 118 -1.49 41.44 15.84
C PHE A 118 -1.61 40.48 14.66
N SER A 119 -0.97 40.80 13.53
CA SER A 119 -1.09 39.99 12.30
C SER A 119 0.28 39.57 11.79
N CYS A 120 0.53 38.26 11.84
CA CYS A 120 1.77 37.65 11.35
C CYS A 120 1.62 37.16 9.90
N PRO A 121 2.45 37.65 8.97
CA PRO A 121 2.44 37.15 7.59
C PRO A 121 3.07 35.76 7.53
N ASN A 122 2.57 34.90 6.64
CA ASN A 122 3.17 33.60 6.39
C ASN A 122 4.52 33.75 5.67
N THR A 123 5.59 33.32 6.33
CA THR A 123 6.99 33.33 5.88
C THR A 123 7.56 31.92 5.68
N CYS A 124 6.72 30.89 5.71
CA CYS A 124 7.18 29.51 5.59
C CYS A 124 7.83 29.23 4.23
N VAL A 125 9.07 28.72 4.27
CA VAL A 125 9.82 28.31 3.09
C VAL A 125 9.66 26.81 2.86
N MET A 126 9.22 26.44 1.65
CA MET A 126 9.08 25.05 1.20
C MET A 126 10.37 24.26 1.40
N GLY A 127 10.35 23.27 2.31
CA GLY A 127 11.47 22.36 2.57
C GLY A 127 12.37 22.70 3.76
N GLY A 128 12.09 23.78 4.50
CA GLY A 128 12.83 24.18 5.71
C GLY A 128 14.27 24.64 5.45
N ASN A 129 14.94 25.16 6.49
CA ASN A 129 16.37 25.49 6.39
C ASN A 129 17.23 24.21 6.34
N ILE A 130 18.30 24.23 5.54
CA ILE A 130 19.24 23.10 5.37
C ILE A 130 19.89 22.71 6.73
N GLU A 131 20.09 23.70 7.61
CA GLU A 131 20.72 23.57 8.93
C GLU A 131 20.10 22.45 9.80
N TYR A 132 18.77 22.38 9.91
CA TYR A 132 18.12 21.35 10.74
C TYR A 132 18.09 19.97 10.12
N LYS A 133 18.00 19.91 8.79
CA LYS A 133 17.99 18.62 8.09
C LYS A 133 19.30 17.88 8.35
N ALA A 134 20.40 18.59 8.59
CA ALA A 134 21.68 18.00 9.01
C ALA A 134 21.60 17.39 10.43
N GLU A 135 20.99 18.08 11.40
CA GLU A 135 20.91 17.62 12.79
C GLU A 135 19.99 16.39 12.97
N ILE A 136 18.80 16.39 12.35
CA ILE A 136 17.91 15.22 12.33
C ILE A 136 18.56 14.07 11.58
N ARG A 137 19.16 14.33 10.40
CA ARG A 137 19.83 13.28 9.62
C ARG A 137 20.95 12.63 10.42
N HIS A 138 21.72 13.40 11.18
CA HIS A 138 22.79 12.86 12.03
C HIS A 138 22.23 11.94 13.14
N SER A 139 21.16 12.38 13.82
CA SER A 139 20.50 11.57 14.86
C SER A 139 19.88 10.28 14.29
N THR A 140 19.15 10.36 13.18
CA THR A 140 18.54 9.20 12.53
C THR A 140 19.58 8.24 11.96
N VAL A 141 20.67 8.73 11.36
CA VAL A 141 21.75 7.86 10.83
C VAL A 141 22.38 7.04 11.94
N ASN A 142 22.64 7.63 13.12
CA ASN A 142 23.19 6.91 14.25
C ASN A 142 22.25 5.80 14.77
N TYR A 143 20.95 6.05 14.81
CA TYR A 143 19.94 5.06 15.19
C TYR A 143 19.82 3.93 14.16
N VAL A 144 19.78 4.26 12.86
CA VAL A 144 19.69 3.29 11.76
C VAL A 144 20.94 2.40 11.71
N ASN A 145 22.14 2.97 11.87
CA ASN A 145 23.38 2.19 11.93
C ASN A 145 23.36 1.18 13.09
N ALA A 146 22.76 1.54 14.24
CA ALA A 146 22.60 0.64 15.36
C ALA A 146 21.63 -0.53 15.07
N ILE A 147 20.63 -0.33 14.21
CA ILE A 147 19.69 -1.38 13.78
C ILE A 147 20.31 -2.29 12.71
N ASP A 148 20.97 -1.69 11.72
CA ASP A 148 21.64 -2.42 10.62
C ASP A 148 22.66 -3.43 11.13
N SER A 149 23.43 -3.05 12.16
CA SER A 149 24.37 -3.96 12.84
C SER A 149 23.69 -5.18 13.48
N ARG A 150 22.43 -5.07 13.91
CA ARG A 150 21.65 -6.18 14.51
C ARG A 150 21.07 -7.08 13.43
N GLU A 151 20.58 -6.52 12.34
CA GLU A 151 20.01 -7.29 11.23
C GLU A 151 21.09 -8.07 10.47
N SER A 152 22.26 -7.48 10.21
CA SER A 152 23.40 -8.19 9.60
C SER A 152 23.81 -9.42 10.41
N LYS A 153 23.81 -9.31 11.75
CA LYS A 153 24.15 -10.43 12.64
C LYS A 153 23.11 -11.56 12.61
N VAL A 154 21.83 -11.23 12.40
CA VAL A 154 20.74 -12.22 12.26
C VAL A 154 20.77 -12.84 10.86
N GLY A 155 21.04 -12.05 9.82
CA GLY A 155 21.19 -12.52 8.44
C GLY A 155 22.32 -13.54 8.31
N ASN A 156 23.51 -13.22 8.83
CA ASN A 156 24.66 -14.14 8.79
C ASN A 156 24.36 -15.47 9.49
N LYS A 157 23.58 -15.45 10.59
CA LYS A 157 23.17 -16.66 11.32
C LYS A 157 22.12 -17.48 10.57
N LEU A 158 21.25 -16.82 9.79
CA LEU A 158 20.23 -17.49 8.98
C LEU A 158 20.83 -18.11 7.72
N GLU A 159 21.80 -17.44 7.08
CA GLU A 159 22.52 -17.97 5.92
C GLU A 159 23.31 -19.24 6.24
N GLU A 160 23.94 -19.31 7.41
CA GLU A 160 24.64 -20.51 7.89
C GLU A 160 23.69 -21.71 8.08
N LEU A 161 22.43 -21.47 8.48
CA LEU A 161 21.40 -22.51 8.57
C LEU A 161 20.91 -22.97 7.19
N ILE A 162 20.79 -22.04 6.23
CA ILE A 162 20.33 -22.33 4.87
C ILE A 162 21.36 -23.20 4.12
N GLN A 163 22.66 -22.92 4.28
CA GLN A 163 23.72 -23.73 3.66
C GLN A 163 23.69 -25.20 4.12
N ASN A 164 23.28 -25.46 5.37
CA ASN A 164 23.12 -26.82 5.89
C ASN A 164 21.84 -27.53 5.38
N LEU A 165 20.88 -26.82 4.79
CA LEU A 165 19.62 -27.37 4.26
C LEU A 165 19.67 -27.73 2.77
N GLU A 166 20.69 -27.30 2.03
CA GLU A 166 20.81 -27.54 0.58
C GLU A 166 20.99 -29.01 0.22
N GLY A 167 21.53 -29.83 1.13
CA GLY A 167 21.65 -31.29 0.96
C GLY A 167 20.31 -32.01 0.80
N LEU A 168 19.20 -31.42 1.27
CA LEU A 168 17.88 -32.03 1.20
C LEU A 168 17.22 -31.86 -0.18
N LYS A 169 17.58 -30.81 -0.95
CA LYS A 169 16.99 -30.53 -2.28
C LYS A 169 17.41 -31.56 -3.34
N ALA A 170 18.61 -32.12 -3.22
CA ALA A 170 19.12 -33.14 -4.14
C ALA A 170 18.26 -34.42 -4.11
N LEU A 171 17.69 -34.77 -2.95
CA LEU A 171 16.85 -35.97 -2.80
C LEU A 171 15.53 -35.86 -3.56
N TRP A 172 14.91 -34.68 -3.60
CA TRP A 172 13.68 -34.44 -4.35
C TRP A 172 13.90 -34.51 -5.87
N ILE A 173 15.02 -33.99 -6.35
CA ILE A 173 15.36 -34.02 -7.79
C ILE A 173 15.58 -35.46 -8.26
N ILE A 174 16.30 -36.26 -7.48
CA ILE A 174 16.53 -37.68 -7.79
C ILE A 174 15.20 -38.45 -7.84
N GLN A 175 14.28 -38.20 -6.90
CA GLN A 175 12.96 -38.83 -6.89
C GLN A 175 12.14 -38.50 -8.13
N LEU A 176 12.16 -37.24 -8.59
CA LEU A 176 11.44 -36.83 -9.81
C LEU A 176 11.99 -37.50 -11.08
N VAL A 177 13.31 -37.61 -11.21
CA VAL A 177 13.94 -38.26 -12.38
C VAL A 177 13.58 -39.74 -12.43
N VAL A 178 13.62 -40.44 -11.28
CA VAL A 178 13.24 -41.85 -11.18
C VAL A 178 11.76 -42.02 -11.54
N PHE A 179 10.88 -41.14 -11.07
CA PHE A 179 9.44 -41.20 -11.37
C PHE A 179 9.16 -41.03 -12.87
N VAL A 180 9.78 -40.04 -13.52
CA VAL A 180 9.61 -39.81 -14.97
C VAL A 180 10.11 -41.00 -15.79
N PHE A 181 11.24 -41.59 -15.40
CA PHE A 181 11.77 -42.77 -16.08
C PHE A 181 10.81 -43.97 -16.00
N VAL A 182 10.24 -44.23 -14.82
CA VAL A 182 9.25 -45.30 -14.63
C VAL A 182 7.99 -45.06 -15.46
N LEU A 183 7.49 -43.82 -15.50
CA LEU A 183 6.33 -43.46 -16.34
C LEU A 183 6.63 -43.64 -17.83
N ALA A 184 7.80 -43.23 -18.31
CA ALA A 184 8.17 -43.41 -19.70
C ALA A 184 8.20 -44.90 -20.07
N VAL A 185 8.85 -45.75 -19.25
CA VAL A 185 8.86 -47.20 -19.45
C VAL A 185 7.44 -47.77 -19.48
N TRP A 186 6.55 -47.35 -18.57
CA TRP A 186 5.16 -47.79 -18.55
C TRP A 186 4.39 -47.38 -19.81
N LEU A 187 4.55 -46.13 -20.27
CA LEU A 187 3.92 -45.64 -21.51
C LEU A 187 4.42 -46.39 -22.75
N PHE A 188 5.71 -46.72 -22.82
CA PHE A 188 6.26 -47.54 -23.90
C PHE A 188 5.66 -48.95 -23.91
N ARG A 189 5.47 -49.57 -22.73
CA ARG A 189 4.83 -50.88 -22.60
C ARG A 189 3.38 -50.85 -23.07
N LEU A 190 2.63 -49.77 -22.76
CA LEU A 190 1.26 -49.59 -23.24
C LEU A 190 1.20 -49.37 -24.76
N HIS A 191 2.11 -48.55 -25.32
CA HIS A 191 2.08 -48.26 -26.76
C HIS A 191 2.38 -49.51 -27.60
N ALA A 192 3.30 -50.38 -27.15
CA ALA A 192 3.58 -51.66 -27.81
C ALA A 192 2.36 -52.60 -27.85
N THR A 193 1.46 -52.52 -26.85
CA THR A 193 0.22 -53.32 -26.88
C THR A 193 -0.83 -52.78 -27.85
N LYS A 194 -0.84 -51.46 -28.11
CA LYS A 194 -1.81 -50.80 -29.02
C LYS A 194 -1.37 -50.82 -30.49
N SER A 195 -0.08 -50.69 -30.79
CA SER A 195 0.39 -50.77 -32.19
C SER A 195 0.15 -52.14 -32.82
N ASN A 196 0.12 -53.20 -32.01
CA ASN A 196 -0.17 -54.55 -32.49
C ASN A 196 -1.63 -54.75 -32.91
N SER A 197 -2.58 -53.97 -32.35
CA SER A 197 -3.99 -54.03 -32.73
C SER A 197 -4.33 -53.21 -33.99
N ASP A 198 -3.60 -52.12 -34.24
CA ASP A 198 -3.92 -51.19 -35.34
C ASP A 198 -3.39 -51.70 -36.71
N ILE A 199 -2.35 -52.53 -36.72
CA ILE A 199 -1.79 -53.15 -37.94
C ILE A 199 -2.77 -54.17 -38.55
N GLU A 200 -3.53 -54.90 -37.73
CA GLU A 200 -4.49 -55.90 -38.20
C GLU A 200 -5.71 -55.24 -38.87
N ALA A 201 -6.11 -54.04 -38.40
CA ALA A 201 -7.24 -53.28 -38.93
C ALA A 201 -6.97 -52.54 -40.25
N MET A 202 -5.71 -52.19 -40.56
CA MET A 202 -5.34 -51.50 -41.82
C MET A 202 -5.33 -52.45 -43.03
N SER A 203 -5.03 -53.73 -42.81
CA SER A 203 -4.91 -54.71 -43.90
C SER A 203 -6.23 -55.00 -44.63
N THR A 204 -7.37 -54.80 -43.96
CA THR A 204 -8.70 -55.10 -44.49
C THR A 204 -9.25 -53.96 -45.36
N SER A 205 -8.91 -52.70 -45.09
CA SER A 205 -9.43 -51.54 -45.83
C SER A 205 -8.79 -51.33 -47.20
N ASP A 206 -7.51 -51.70 -47.37
CA ASP A 206 -6.80 -51.55 -48.65
C ASP A 206 -7.31 -52.51 -49.73
N ALA A 207 -7.82 -53.68 -49.33
CA ALA A 207 -8.41 -54.66 -50.24
C ALA A 207 -9.71 -54.14 -50.88
N GLU A 208 -10.55 -53.42 -50.12
CA GLU A 208 -11.81 -52.86 -50.63
C GLU A 208 -11.58 -51.68 -51.59
N HIS A 209 -10.56 -50.85 -51.32
CA HIS A 209 -10.28 -49.66 -52.13
C HIS A 209 -9.62 -49.97 -53.49
N GLN A 210 -8.94 -51.12 -53.62
CA GLN A 210 -8.46 -51.61 -54.92
C GLN A 210 -9.60 -52.15 -55.79
N GLN A 211 -10.59 -52.82 -55.17
CA GLN A 211 -11.77 -53.31 -55.88
C GLN A 211 -12.53 -52.13 -56.53
N ALA A 212 -12.74 -51.04 -55.79
CA ALA A 212 -13.49 -49.87 -56.25
C ALA A 212 -12.81 -49.10 -57.42
N ARG A 213 -11.47 -49.06 -57.46
CA ARG A 213 -10.74 -48.37 -58.55
C ARG A 213 -10.83 -49.08 -59.89
N LYS A 214 -10.92 -50.42 -59.91
CA LYS A 214 -11.09 -51.18 -61.16
C LYS A 214 -12.43 -50.89 -61.85
N TRP A 215 -13.49 -50.62 -61.08
CA TRP A 215 -14.81 -50.31 -61.67
C TRP A 215 -14.81 -48.95 -62.38
N LEU A 216 -14.16 -47.94 -61.81
CA LEU A 216 -14.12 -46.58 -62.37
C LEU A 216 -13.24 -46.44 -63.62
N GLU A 217 -12.26 -47.32 -63.82
CA GLU A 217 -11.37 -47.31 -64.99
C GLU A 217 -12.05 -47.90 -66.23
N VAL A 218 -13.05 -48.77 -66.04
CA VAL A 218 -13.92 -49.29 -67.10
C VAL A 218 -14.89 -48.20 -67.57
N ASP A 219 -15.50 -47.47 -66.64
CA ASP A 219 -16.44 -46.37 -66.94
C ASP A 219 -15.75 -45.19 -67.66
N PHE A 220 -14.47 -44.93 -67.36
CA PHE A 220 -13.68 -43.89 -68.02
C PHE A 220 -13.29 -44.26 -69.47
N TRP A 221 -13.17 -45.55 -69.80
CA TRP A 221 -12.87 -46.01 -71.16
C TRP A 221 -14.09 -45.90 -72.10
N GLU A 222 -15.31 -46.13 -71.60
CA GLU A 222 -16.55 -45.99 -72.39
C GLU A 222 -16.89 -44.54 -72.74
N LEU A 223 -16.53 -43.57 -71.89
CA LEU A 223 -16.80 -42.14 -72.10
C LEU A 223 -15.80 -41.44 -73.03
N SER A 224 -14.68 -42.09 -73.39
CA SER A 224 -13.62 -41.53 -74.24
C SER A 224 -13.82 -41.80 -75.74
N HIS A 225 -14.79 -42.62 -76.15
CA HIS A 225 -14.95 -43.08 -77.54
C HIS A 225 -16.35 -42.83 -78.13
N ASN A 226 -17.11 -41.87 -77.59
CA ASN A 226 -18.39 -41.41 -78.15
C ASN A 226 -18.43 -39.88 -78.31
#